data_AF-A0A5B7J974-F1
#
_entry.id   AF-A0A5B7J974-F1
#
_cell.length_a   1.000
_cell.length_b   1.000
_cell.length_c   1.000
_cell.angle_alpha   90.00
_cell.angle_beta   90.00
_cell.angle_gamma   90.00
#
_symmetry.space_group_name_H-M   'P 1'
#
loop_
_entity.id
_entity.type
_entity.pdbx_description
1 polymer ?
#
loop_
_entity_poly.entity_id
_entity_poly.type
_entity_poly.pdbx_seq_one_letter_code
_entity_poly.pdbx_strand_id
1 'polypeptide(L)'
;MITSYVVREPEDGLWGLRTPTGNWTGTVGTLQHEKADFSMDLTLTPQRTAVLDFCRVYIGEEMAILSLKPRPLPEYLSLFRPFEGDTSKIFVLSAPFL
;
A
#
# COMPACT_ATOMS: atom_id res chain seq x y z
N MET A 1 38.93 -7.65 -11.06
CA MET A 1 38.33 -8.28 -9.86
C MET A 1 36.98 -8.84 -10.28
N ILE A 2 36.74 -10.13 -10.06
CA ILE A 2 35.42 -10.72 -10.24
C ILE A 2 34.78 -10.71 -8.85
N THR A 3 33.77 -9.87 -8.65
CA THR A 3 33.06 -9.79 -7.37
C THR A 3 32.02 -10.91 -7.34
N SER A 4 32.20 -11.89 -6.46
CA SER A 4 31.18 -12.92 -6.18
C SER A 4 30.25 -12.44 -5.08
N TYR A 5 28.96 -12.70 -5.21
CA TYR A 5 27.96 -12.38 -4.19
C TYR A 5 27.08 -13.60 -3.91
N VAL A 6 26.48 -13.63 -2.72
CA VAL A 6 25.48 -14.64 -2.33
C VAL A 6 24.24 -13.89 -1.85
N VAL A 7 23.10 -14.18 -2.47
CA VAL A 7 21.81 -13.60 -2.07
C VAL A 7 21.20 -14.47 -0.99
N ARG A 8 20.67 -13.84 0.05
CA ARG A 8 19.96 -14.50 1.15
C ARG A 8 18.75 -13.66 1.56
N GLU A 9 17.73 -14.35 2.04
CA GLU A 9 16.58 -13.73 2.69
C GLU A 9 16.85 -13.62 4.20
N PRO A 10 16.28 -12.60 4.88
CA PRO A 10 16.35 -12.52 6.34
C PRO A 10 15.67 -13.75 6.98
N GLU A 11 16.16 -14.18 8.15
CA GLU A 11 15.67 -15.39 8.83
C GLU A 11 14.16 -15.38 9.11
N ASP A 12 13.58 -14.21 9.35
CA ASP A 12 12.15 -14.03 9.62
C ASP A 12 11.33 -13.64 8.36
N GLY A 13 11.97 -13.41 7.21
CA GLY A 13 11.32 -12.97 5.98
C GLY A 13 10.71 -11.55 6.04
N LEU A 14 11.06 -10.74 7.04
CA LEU A 14 10.46 -9.41 7.27
C LEU A 14 11.45 -8.27 6.97
N TRP A 15 10.91 -7.08 6.73
CA TRP A 15 11.73 -5.87 6.51
C TRP A 15 12.47 -5.41 7.76
N GLY A 16 11.84 -5.56 8.92
CA GLY A 16 12.41 -5.23 10.22
C GLY A 16 11.57 -4.26 11.02
N LEU A 17 11.34 -4.63 12.28
CA LEU A 17 10.63 -3.86 13.29
C LEU A 17 11.58 -3.52 14.43
N ARG A 18 11.46 -2.30 14.95
CA ARG A 18 12.23 -1.86 16.10
C ARG A 18 11.67 -2.48 17.37
N THR A 19 12.51 -3.17 18.12
CA THR A 19 12.19 -3.73 19.44
C THR A 19 12.31 -2.66 20.52
N PRO A 20 11.70 -2.86 21.71
CA PRO A 20 11.86 -1.94 22.84
C PRO A 20 13.31 -1.77 23.31
N THR A 21 14.15 -2.77 23.07
CA THR A 21 15.58 -2.75 23.41
C THR A 21 16.41 -1.91 22.44
N GLY A 22 15.82 -1.40 21.35
CA GLY A 22 16.52 -0.63 20.32
C GLY A 22 17.14 -1.48 19.21
N ASN A 23 17.03 -2.81 19.30
CA ASN A 23 17.41 -3.71 18.22
C ASN A 23 16.31 -3.73 17.13
N TRP A 24 16.68 -4.25 15.97
CA TRP A 24 15.77 -4.47 14.86
C TRP A 24 15.69 -5.95 14.52
N THR A 25 14.53 -6.37 14.03
CA THR A 25 14.32 -7.67 13.37
C THR A 25 14.50 -7.53 11.85
N GLY A 26 14.25 -8.58 11.07
CA GLY A 26 14.20 -8.48 9.62
C GLY A 26 15.50 -8.13 8.92
N THR A 27 15.37 -7.62 7.70
CA THR A 27 16.47 -7.09 6.90
C THR A 27 17.23 -6.00 7.67
N VAL A 28 16.54 -5.07 8.34
CA VAL A 28 17.20 -4.01 9.12
C VAL A 28 18.04 -4.61 10.26
N GLY A 29 17.50 -5.59 10.98
CA GLY A 29 18.22 -6.29 12.04
C GLY A 29 19.41 -7.09 11.51
N THR A 30 19.25 -7.75 10.37
CA THR A 30 20.32 -8.52 9.71
C THR A 30 21.51 -7.61 9.39
N LEU A 31 21.24 -6.41 8.85
CA LEU A 31 22.28 -5.41 8.58
C LEU A 31 22.84 -4.79 9.88
N GLN A 32 21.99 -4.47 10.85
CA GLN A 32 22.41 -3.90 12.14
C GLN A 32 23.40 -4.80 12.89
N HIS A 33 23.25 -6.12 12.77
CA HIS A 33 24.12 -7.10 13.42
C HIS A 33 25.20 -7.66 12.47
N GLU A 34 25.46 -6.98 11.34
CA GLU A 34 26.51 -7.34 10.38
C GLU A 34 26.41 -8.80 9.86
N LYS A 35 25.18 -9.35 9.79
CA LYS A 35 24.91 -10.67 9.22
C LYS A 35 24.84 -10.66 7.69
N ALA A 36 24.74 -9.47 7.08
CA ALA A 36 24.79 -9.22 5.65
C ALA A 36 25.47 -7.88 5.37
N ASP A 37 26.14 -7.75 4.22
CA ASP A 37 26.92 -6.55 3.88
C ASP A 37 26.05 -5.39 3.35
N PHE A 38 25.00 -5.70 2.60
CA PHE A 38 24.07 -4.70 2.05
C PHE A 38 22.70 -5.32 1.74
N SER A 39 21.67 -4.47 1.62
CA SER A 39 20.37 -4.83 1.04
C SER A 39 20.21 -4.18 -0.32
N MET A 40 19.58 -4.89 -1.25
CA MET A 40 19.20 -4.33 -2.55
C MET A 40 18.01 -3.38 -2.43
N ASP A 41 17.04 -3.72 -1.58
CA ASP A 41 15.80 -2.98 -1.42
C ASP A 41 15.49 -2.72 0.05
N LEU A 42 15.19 -1.46 0.38
CA LEU A 42 14.78 -1.03 1.71
C LEU A 42 14.27 0.42 1.65
N THR A 43 13.02 0.64 2.05
CA THR A 43 12.47 1.99 2.18
C THR A 43 13.26 2.82 3.20
N LEU A 44 13.73 3.99 2.75
CA LEU A 44 14.41 4.97 3.59
C LEU A 44 13.41 5.60 4.56
N THR A 45 13.66 5.46 5.86
CA THR A 45 12.88 6.12 6.91
C THR A 45 13.80 6.70 7.98
N PRO A 46 13.44 7.82 8.64
CA PRO A 46 14.28 8.46 9.67
C PRO A 46 14.68 7.51 10.81
N GLN A 47 13.81 6.54 11.14
CA GLN A 47 14.06 5.57 12.19
C GLN A 47 15.13 4.55 11.77
N ARG A 48 15.17 4.18 10.49
CA ARG A 48 16.16 3.25 9.95
C ARG A 48 17.51 3.92 9.72
N THR A 49 17.52 5.19 9.32
CA THR A 49 18.76 5.97 9.16
C THR A 49 19.52 6.19 10.48
N ALA A 50 18.88 5.96 11.63
CA ALA A 50 19.53 6.02 12.93
C ALA A 50 20.42 4.80 13.23
N VAL A 51 20.27 3.71 12.48
CA VAL A 51 21.00 2.44 12.68
C VAL A 51 21.70 1.93 11.43
N LEU A 52 21.37 2.47 10.25
CA LEU A 52 21.93 2.07 8.95
C LEU A 52 22.29 3.31 8.14
N ASP A 53 23.35 3.18 7.34
CA ASP A 53 23.69 4.14 6.30
C ASP A 53 23.00 3.77 4.98
N PHE A 54 22.36 4.76 4.35
CA PHE A 54 21.70 4.60 3.07
C PHE A 54 22.50 5.24 1.95
N CYS A 55 22.54 4.58 0.79
CA CYS A 55 22.96 5.22 -0.44
C CYS A 55 21.95 6.29 -0.88
N ARG A 56 22.34 7.06 -1.91
CA ARG A 56 21.41 7.98 -2.56
C ARG A 56 20.19 7.19 -3.08
N VAL A 57 19.00 7.72 -2.79
CA VAL A 57 17.73 7.18 -3.30
C VAL A 57 17.78 7.11 -4.83
N TYR A 58 17.64 5.90 -5.36
CA TYR A 58 17.72 5.62 -6.79
C TYR A 58 16.36 5.20 -7.39
N ILE A 59 15.41 4.78 -6.57
CA ILE A 59 14.00 4.55 -6.91
C ILE A 59 13.14 5.43 -6.00
N GLY A 60 12.29 6.28 -6.59
CA GLY A 60 11.28 7.02 -5.83
C GLY A 60 10.09 6.13 -5.54
N GLU A 61 9.73 5.98 -4.27
CA GLU A 61 8.52 5.28 -3.85
C GLU A 61 7.35 6.27 -3.75
N GLU A 62 6.31 6.07 -4.55
CA GLU A 62 5.07 6.84 -4.48
C GLU A 62 3.96 5.99 -3.84
N MET A 63 3.23 6.57 -2.88
CA MET A 63 2.09 5.90 -2.25
C MET A 63 0.81 6.22 -3.02
N ALA A 64 0.14 5.18 -3.53
CA ALA A 64 -1.15 5.30 -4.19
C ALA A 64 -2.17 4.33 -3.58
N ILE A 65 -3.43 4.76 -3.51
CA ILE A 65 -4.54 3.88 -3.12
C ILE A 65 -5.02 3.16 -4.38
N LEU A 66 -4.94 1.83 -4.35
CA LEU A 66 -5.48 0.99 -5.42
C LEU A 66 -6.87 0.51 -5.02
N SER A 67 -7.85 0.74 -5.88
CA SER A 67 -9.21 0.22 -5.74
C SER A 67 -9.67 -0.40 -7.05
N LEU A 68 -10.55 -1.38 -6.96
CA LEU A 68 -11.16 -1.96 -8.14
C LEU A 68 -12.00 -0.90 -8.86
N LYS A 69 -11.92 -0.90 -10.20
CA LYS A 69 -12.81 -0.08 -11.01
C LYS A 69 -14.27 -0.42 -10.67
N PRO A 70 -15.12 0.56 -10.31
CA PRO A 70 -16.53 0.31 -10.06
C PRO A 70 -17.17 -0.37 -11.27
N ARG A 71 -17.92 -1.43 -11.02
CA ARG A 71 -18.75 -2.06 -12.06
C ARG A 71 -19.94 -1.15 -12.35
N PRO A 72 -20.40 -1.08 -13.62
CA PRO A 72 -21.65 -0.40 -13.90
C PRO A 72 -22.77 -1.02 -13.06
N LEU A 73 -23.71 -0.18 -12.64
CA LEU A 73 -24.91 -0.65 -11.95
C LEU A 73 -25.63 -1.66 -12.86
N PRO A 74 -26.22 -2.73 -12.29
CA PRO A 74 -27.12 -3.60 -13.03
C PRO A 74 -28.16 -2.80 -13.84
N GLU A 75 -28.44 -3.24 -15.06
CA GLU A 75 -29.29 -2.50 -16.02
C GLU A 75 -30.69 -2.20 -15.47
N TYR A 76 -31.25 -3.08 -14.62
CA TYR A 76 -32.54 -2.84 -13.97
C TYR A 76 -32.55 -1.61 -13.04
N LEU A 77 -31.40 -1.25 -12.45
CA LEU A 77 -31.29 -0.04 -11.62
C LEU A 77 -31.16 1.23 -12.45
N SER A 78 -30.83 1.14 -13.75
CA SER A 78 -30.83 2.30 -14.65
C SER A 78 -32.23 2.86 -14.87
N LEU A 79 -33.27 2.03 -14.73
CA LEU A 79 -34.68 2.44 -14.85
C LEU A 79 -35.10 3.42 -13.77
N PHE A 80 -34.47 3.38 -12.59
CA PHE A 80 -34.82 4.24 -11.46
C PHE A 80 -33.99 5.53 -11.38
N ARG A 81 -32.88 5.63 -12.13
CA ARG A 81 -32.05 6.85 -12.20
C ARG A 81 -32.81 8.13 -12.57
N PRO A 82 -33.78 8.14 -13.49
CA PRO A 82 -34.50 9.37 -13.84
C PRO A 82 -35.41 9.89 -12.72
N PHE A 83 -35.70 9.06 -11.72
CA PHE A 83 -36.70 9.34 -10.67
C PHE A 83 -36.09 9.84 -9.35
N GLU A 84 -34.76 9.99 -9.27
CA GLU A 84 -34.06 10.52 -8.09
C GLU A 84 -34.22 12.04 -7.89
N GLY A 85 -34.78 12.77 -8.87
CA GLY A 85 -35.10 14.20 -8.77
C GLY A 85 -36.50 14.49 -8.22
N ASP A 86 -36.74 15.75 -7.82
CA ASP A 86 -38.01 16.24 -7.24
C ASP A 86 -39.27 16.03 -8.12
N THR A 87 -39.10 15.60 -9.38
CA THR A 87 -40.18 15.35 -10.33
C THR A 87 -40.96 14.05 -10.08
N SER A 88 -40.42 13.10 -9.31
CA SER A 88 -41.12 11.84 -8.98
C SER A 88 -42.30 12.02 -8.02
N LYS A 89 -42.29 13.07 -7.20
CA LYS A 89 -43.42 13.43 -6.33
C LYS A 89 -44.66 13.87 -7.13
N ILE A 90 -44.47 14.44 -8.32
CA ILE A 90 -45.55 14.95 -9.17
C ILE A 90 -46.29 13.79 -9.86
N PHE A 91 -45.61 12.70 -10.19
CA PHE A 91 -46.23 11.55 -10.85
C PHE A 91 -47.13 10.74 -9.89
N VAL A 92 -46.77 10.64 -8.61
CA VAL A 92 -47.61 9.96 -7.61
C VAL A 92 -48.84 10.79 -7.23
N LEU A 93 -48.73 12.13 -7.24
CA LEU A 93 -49.84 13.05 -6.95
C LEU A 93 -50.82 13.27 -8.11
N SER A 94 -50.52 12.76 -9.31
CA SER A 94 -51.37 12.90 -10.51
C SER A 94 -52.09 11.61 -10.91
N ALA A 95 -51.89 10.49 -10.20
CA ALA A 95 -52.74 9.31 -10.33
C ALA A 95 -54.13 9.64 -9.74
N PRO A 96 -55.18 9.85 -10.56
CA PRO A 96 -56.50 10.10 -10.04
C PRO A 96 -57.01 8.81 -9.41
N PHE A 97 -57.65 8.94 -8.25
CA PHE A 97 -58.56 7.93 -7.72
C PHE A 97 -59.47 7.44 -8.85
N LEU A 98 -59.30 6.18 -9.23
CA LEU A 98 -60.28 5.42 -9.99
C LEU A 98 -61.07 4.58 -9.00
#